data_AF-A0A965PNX4-F1
#
_entry.id   AF-A0A965PNX4-F1
#
_cell.length_a   1.000
_cell.length_b   1.000
_cell.length_c   1.000
_cell.angle_alpha   90.00
_cell.angle_beta   90.00
_cell.angle_gamma   90.00
#
_symmetry.space_group_name_H-M   'P 1'
#
loop_
_entity.id
_entity.type
_entity.pdbx_description
1 polymer ?
#
loop_
_entity_poly.entity_id
_entity_poly.type
_entity_poly.pdbx_seq_one_letter_code
_entity_poly.pdbx_strand_id
1 'polypeptide(L)'
;AAEIAGVPEFNLDNVITNRMPGVKIIKDKRIVRFGHLSIIHGHEYASGIFQSVNVARGLFLKSKVSSLQGHAHQVSEHTETDMNGKITTTWSVGCLCDMHPDYAKLNKWSQGFAIARRDGDEFSVKNYRIHKGTIL
;
A
#
# COMPACT_ATOMS: atom_id res chain seq x y z
N ALA A 1 -23.89 1.49 -0.22
CA ALA A 1 -24.11 1.13 1.19
C ALA A 1 -24.53 2.36 2.01
N ALA A 2 -25.67 2.99 1.67
CA ALA A 2 -26.17 4.16 2.39
C ALA A 2 -27.01 3.78 3.62
N GLU A 3 -27.58 2.58 3.64
CA GLU A 3 -28.57 2.13 4.62
C GLU A 3 -27.99 1.89 6.03
N ILE A 4 -26.69 1.62 6.12
CA ILE A 4 -25.98 1.38 7.39
C ILE A 4 -25.04 2.54 7.78
N ALA A 5 -25.08 3.64 7.02
CA ALA A 5 -24.26 4.81 7.31
C ALA A 5 -24.72 5.45 8.63
N GLY A 6 -23.79 5.64 9.56
CA GLY A 6 -24.07 6.25 10.87
C GLY A 6 -24.42 5.28 12.00
N VAL A 7 -24.57 3.98 11.72
CA VAL A 7 -24.73 2.96 12.76
C VAL A 7 -23.36 2.61 13.36
N PRO A 8 -23.10 2.90 14.65
CA PRO A 8 -21.78 2.72 15.25
C PRO A 8 -21.22 1.30 15.14
N GLU A 9 -22.08 0.28 15.22
CA GLU A 9 -21.73 -1.13 15.15
C GLU A 9 -21.21 -1.55 13.78
N PHE A 10 -21.60 -0.84 12.72
CA PHE A 10 -21.13 -1.05 11.35
C PHE A 10 -19.99 -0.13 10.95
N ASN A 11 -19.50 0.72 11.87
CA ASN A 11 -18.27 1.45 11.65
C ASN A 11 -17.09 0.46 11.58
N LEU A 12 -16.35 0.48 10.47
CA LEU A 12 -15.23 -0.44 10.25
C LEU A 12 -14.20 -0.40 11.38
N ASP A 13 -13.95 0.78 11.95
CA ASP A 13 -13.01 0.93 13.05
C ASP A 13 -13.44 0.14 14.29
N ASN A 14 -14.73 0.22 14.61
CA ASN A 14 -15.33 -0.51 15.72
C ASN A 14 -15.32 -2.02 15.46
N VAL A 15 -15.67 -2.44 14.24
CA VAL A 15 -15.67 -3.86 13.86
C VAL A 15 -14.27 -4.47 13.98
N ILE A 16 -13.25 -3.80 13.45
CA ILE A 16 -11.86 -4.28 13.49
C ILE A 16 -11.35 -4.32 14.93
N THR A 17 -11.49 -3.23 15.68
CA THR A 17 -10.94 -3.12 17.04
C THR A 17 -11.58 -4.13 17.99
N ASN A 18 -12.89 -4.38 17.87
CA ASN A 18 -13.60 -5.35 18.70
C ASN A 18 -13.22 -6.81 18.38
N ARG A 19 -12.88 -7.11 17.13
CA ARG A 19 -12.53 -8.48 16.70
C ARG A 19 -11.05 -8.80 16.80
N MET A 20 -10.19 -7.79 16.72
CA MET A 20 -8.73 -7.93 16.74
C MET A 20 -8.12 -6.99 17.79
N PRO A 21 -8.17 -7.37 19.07
CA PRO A 21 -7.55 -6.60 20.13
C PRO A 21 -6.06 -6.38 19.85
N GLY A 22 -5.59 -5.13 19.96
CA GLY A 22 -4.21 -4.74 19.68
C GLY A 22 -3.95 -4.20 18.26
N VAL A 23 -4.95 -4.17 17.38
CA VAL A 23 -4.85 -3.48 16.09
C VAL A 23 -5.02 -1.97 16.28
N LYS A 24 -4.05 -1.19 15.81
CA LYS A 24 -4.16 0.27 15.76
C LYS A 24 -4.57 0.71 14.35
N ILE A 25 -5.70 1.39 14.27
CA ILE A 25 -6.19 1.95 13.02
C ILE A 25 -5.53 3.30 12.77
N ILE A 26 -4.97 3.45 11.57
CA ILE A 26 -4.29 4.66 11.13
C ILE A 26 -5.22 5.35 10.14
N LYS A 27 -5.70 6.53 10.54
CA LYS A 27 -6.62 7.36 9.75
C LYS A 27 -5.89 8.10 8.62
N ASP A 28 -6.68 8.73 7.76
CA ASP A 28 -6.27 9.34 6.49
C ASP A 28 -5.02 10.21 6.52
N LYS A 29 -4.32 10.18 5.37
CA LYS A 29 -3.18 11.03 5.00
C LYS A 29 -2.05 11.08 6.02
N ARG A 30 -1.60 9.91 6.46
CA ARG A 30 -0.50 9.79 7.43
C ARG A 30 0.64 8.95 6.88
N ILE A 31 1.86 9.45 7.09
CA ILE A 31 3.07 8.69 6.85
C ILE A 31 3.35 7.84 8.09
N VAL A 32 3.38 6.53 7.91
CA VAL A 32 3.77 5.57 8.94
C VAL A 32 5.26 5.29 8.78
N ARG A 33 6.03 5.50 9.85
CA ARG A 33 7.47 5.22 9.88
C ARG A 33 7.73 3.83 10.42
N PHE A 34 8.37 2.99 9.62
CA PHE A 34 8.74 1.63 9.96
C PHE A 34 10.26 1.47 9.81
N GLY A 35 11.00 2.07 10.74
CA GLY A 35 12.44 2.29 10.58
C GLY A 35 12.68 3.28 9.44
N HIS A 36 13.62 2.97 8.55
CA HIS A 36 13.90 3.73 7.34
C HIS A 36 12.86 3.53 6.21
N LEU A 37 11.86 2.65 6.40
CA LEU A 37 10.75 2.48 5.46
C LEU A 37 9.62 3.47 5.76
N SER A 38 9.17 4.20 4.72
CA SER A 38 7.99 5.07 4.79
C SER A 38 6.76 4.35 4.21
N ILE A 39 5.72 4.15 4.99
CA ILE A 39 4.49 3.51 4.52
C ILE A 39 3.39 4.57 4.42
N ILE A 40 2.73 4.64 3.27
CA ILE A 40 1.62 5.56 2.99
C ILE A 40 0.48 4.79 2.32
N HIS A 41 -0.72 5.36 2.27
CA HIS A 41 -1.77 4.77 1.44
C HIS A 41 -1.44 4.97 -0.06
N GLY A 42 -1.10 6.19 -0.43
CA GLY A 42 -0.79 6.66 -1.79
C GLY A 42 -1.59 7.92 -2.18
N HIS A 43 -2.76 8.14 -1.57
CA HIS A 43 -3.60 9.33 -1.79
C HIS A 43 -3.07 10.61 -1.10
N GLU A 44 -1.99 10.49 -0.34
CA GLU A 44 -1.26 11.58 0.30
C GLU A 44 -0.63 12.48 -0.78
N TYR A 45 -0.19 11.86 -1.87
CA TYR A 45 0.24 12.59 -3.05
C TYR A 45 -0.98 12.96 -3.89
N ALA A 46 -1.08 14.24 -4.26
CA ALA A 46 -2.08 14.68 -5.22
C ALA A 46 -1.99 13.83 -6.50
N SER A 47 -3.14 13.32 -6.95
CA SER A 47 -3.27 12.62 -8.22
C SER A 47 -3.00 13.61 -9.35
N GLY A 48 -1.77 13.59 -9.89
CA GLY A 48 -1.41 14.34 -11.09
C GLY A 48 -1.87 13.66 -12.37
N ILE A 49 -1.87 14.40 -13.47
CA ILE A 49 -2.28 13.97 -14.83
C ILE A 49 -1.44 12.79 -15.37
N PHE A 50 -0.26 12.54 -14.80
CA PHE A 50 0.63 11.44 -15.16
C PHE A 50 0.69 10.40 -14.04
N GLN A 51 -0.22 9.41 -14.09
CA GLN A 51 -0.02 8.19 -13.31
C GLN A 51 1.08 7.37 -13.98
N SER A 52 2.13 7.06 -13.22
CA SER A 52 3.25 6.27 -13.75
C SER A 52 2.76 4.86 -14.11
N VAL A 53 3.23 4.35 -15.24
CA VAL A 53 2.97 2.95 -15.66
C VAL A 53 3.45 1.95 -14.61
N ASN A 54 4.56 2.27 -13.93
CA ASN A 54 5.03 1.55 -12.76
C ASN A 54 4.78 2.42 -11.52
N VAL A 55 3.84 2.00 -10.67
CA VAL A 55 3.40 2.75 -9.50
C VAL A 55 4.55 2.95 -8.50
N ALA A 56 5.38 1.93 -8.27
CA ALA A 56 6.55 2.05 -7.41
C ALA A 56 7.54 3.10 -7.95
N ARG A 57 7.84 3.10 -9.25
CA ARG A 57 8.69 4.16 -9.84
C ARG A 57 8.07 5.55 -9.67
N GLY A 58 6.76 5.67 -9.89
CA GLY A 58 6.04 6.92 -9.63
C GLY A 58 6.15 7.38 -8.18
N LEU A 59 6.11 6.45 -7.22
CA LEU A 59 6.36 6.71 -5.80
C LEU A 59 7.79 7.18 -5.57
N PHE A 60 8.80 6.45 -6.08
CA PHE A 60 10.21 6.83 -5.96
C PHE A 60 10.48 8.25 -6.44
N LEU A 61 9.95 8.63 -7.60
CA LEU A 61 10.13 9.98 -8.15
C LEU A 61 9.62 11.08 -7.22
N LYS A 62 8.64 10.79 -6.36
CA LYS A 62 8.04 11.73 -5.41
C LYS A 62 8.63 11.62 -4.00
N SER A 63 8.81 10.41 -3.47
CA SER A 63 9.20 10.17 -2.08
C SER A 63 10.70 10.31 -1.85
N LYS A 64 11.53 9.97 -2.85
CA LYS A 64 13.01 10.00 -2.77
C LYS A 64 13.63 9.18 -1.62
N VAL A 65 12.84 8.33 -0.98
CA VAL A 65 13.24 7.44 0.12
C VAL A 65 12.51 6.11 -0.03
N SER A 66 13.04 5.07 0.62
CA SER A 66 12.41 3.76 0.56
C SER A 66 11.00 3.82 1.12
N SER A 67 10.02 3.38 0.31
CA SER A 67 8.60 3.64 0.58
C SER A 67 7.67 2.55 0.06
N LEU A 68 6.55 2.33 0.74
CA LEU A 68 5.52 1.35 0.36
C LEU A 68 4.15 2.02 0.29
N GLN A 69 3.37 1.75 -0.77
CA GLN A 69 1.99 2.21 -0.92
C GLN A 69 1.03 1.10 -1.38
N GLY A 70 -0.28 1.31 -1.25
CA GLY A 70 -1.32 0.38 -1.69
C GLY A 70 -2.43 0.97 -2.55
N HIS A 71 -2.44 2.29 -2.79
CA HIS A 71 -3.57 3.02 -3.40
C HIS A 71 -3.93 2.55 -4.81
N ALA A 72 -2.95 2.16 -5.63
CA ALA A 72 -3.18 1.80 -7.02
C ALA A 72 -3.61 0.34 -7.23
N HIS A 73 -3.65 -0.47 -6.17
CA HIS A 73 -4.02 -1.89 -6.21
C HIS A 73 -3.14 -2.70 -7.20
N GLN A 74 -1.87 -2.35 -7.29
CA GLN A 74 -0.93 -2.91 -8.26
C GLN A 74 0.36 -3.34 -7.59
N VAL A 75 0.76 -4.59 -7.80
CA VAL A 75 2.06 -5.11 -7.36
C VAL A 75 3.16 -4.60 -8.29
N SER A 76 4.00 -3.70 -7.80
CA SER A 76 5.21 -3.24 -8.49
C SER A 76 6.35 -2.95 -7.50
N GLU A 77 7.57 -3.00 -8.01
CA GLU A 77 8.80 -2.69 -7.29
C GLU A 77 9.70 -1.83 -8.17
N HIS A 78 10.46 -0.93 -7.55
CA HIS A 78 11.48 -0.15 -8.22
C HIS A 78 12.63 0.16 -7.26
N THR A 79 13.85 -0.19 -7.68
CA THR A 79 15.08 0.00 -6.93
C THR A 79 16.04 0.85 -7.74
N GLU A 80 16.66 1.84 -7.08
CA GLU A 80 17.70 2.70 -7.64
C GLU A 80 18.82 2.85 -6.60
N THR A 81 20.06 3.00 -7.09
CA THR A 81 21.24 3.26 -6.26
C THR A 81 21.75 4.66 -6.54
N ASP A 82 22.00 5.45 -5.50
CA ASP A 82 22.57 6.80 -5.67
C ASP A 82 24.10 6.79 -5.87
N MET A 83 24.69 7.96 -6.12
CA MET A 83 26.13 8.12 -6.34
C MET A 83 27.00 7.71 -5.15
N ASN A 84 26.42 7.59 -3.95
CA ASN A 84 27.09 7.16 -2.73
C ASN A 84 26.87 5.67 -2.44
N GLY A 85 26.24 4.94 -3.36
CA GLY A 85 25.95 3.52 -3.20
C GLY A 85 24.72 3.22 -2.33
N LYS A 86 23.95 4.22 -1.91
CA LYS A 86 22.74 3.98 -1.11
C LYS A 86 21.63 3.46 -2.02
N ILE A 87 21.08 2.31 -1.64
CA ILE A 87 19.93 1.71 -2.31
C ILE A 87 18.64 2.32 -1.76
N THR A 88 17.78 2.75 -2.68
CA THR A 88 16.40 3.14 -2.38
C THR A 88 15.45 2.24 -3.16
N THR A 89 14.57 1.54 -2.43
CA THR A 89 13.55 0.69 -3.05
C THR A 89 12.16 1.17 -2.65
N THR A 90 11.27 1.20 -3.63
CA THR A 90 9.86 1.51 -3.43
C THR A 90 8.97 0.38 -3.91
N TRP A 91 7.83 0.23 -3.24
CA TRP A 91 6.86 -0.82 -3.51
C TRP A 91 5.47 -0.24 -3.66
N SER A 92 4.71 -0.81 -4.59
CA SER A 92 3.27 -0.76 -4.58
C SER A 92 2.74 -2.16 -4.33
N VAL A 93 1.77 -2.29 -3.45
CA VAL A 93 1.14 -3.55 -3.07
C VAL A 93 -0.16 -3.72 -3.86
N GLY A 94 -0.48 -4.97 -4.18
CA GLY A 94 -1.78 -5.35 -4.73
C GLY A 94 -2.91 -5.19 -3.71
N CYS A 95 -4.09 -5.67 -4.07
CA CYS A 95 -5.26 -5.68 -3.19
C CYS A 95 -5.73 -7.12 -2.89
N LEU A 96 -6.52 -7.29 -1.83
CA LEU A 96 -7.21 -8.54 -1.53
C LEU A 96 -8.73 -8.42 -1.76
N CYS A 97 -9.15 -7.39 -2.50
CA CYS A 97 -10.55 -7.15 -2.86
C CYS A 97 -10.90 -7.78 -4.21
N ASP A 98 -12.16 -7.59 -4.61
CA ASP A 98 -12.62 -7.91 -5.96
C ASP A 98 -11.79 -7.16 -7.00
N MET A 99 -11.44 -7.87 -8.07
CA MET A 99 -10.63 -7.37 -9.18
C MET A 99 -11.46 -6.64 -10.23
N HIS A 100 -12.78 -6.81 -10.22
CA HIS A 100 -13.70 -6.18 -11.17
C HIS A 100 -14.93 -5.57 -10.49
N PRO A 101 -14.76 -4.69 -9.47
CA PRO A 101 -15.90 -4.08 -8.82
C PRO A 101 -16.63 -3.13 -9.77
N ASP A 102 -17.90 -2.84 -9.50
CA ASP A 102 -18.76 -2.06 -10.41
C ASP A 102 -18.20 -0.69 -10.79
N TYR A 103 -17.50 -0.03 -9.87
CA TYR A 103 -16.90 1.28 -10.08
C TYR A 103 -15.56 1.23 -10.83
N ALA A 104 -14.98 0.05 -11.05
CA ALA A 104 -13.69 -0.13 -11.72
C ALA A 104 -13.64 -1.44 -12.52
N LYS A 105 -14.65 -1.69 -13.38
CA LYS A 105 -14.77 -2.95 -14.15
C LYS A 105 -13.55 -3.24 -15.02
N LEU A 106 -13.05 -2.21 -15.70
CA LEU A 106 -11.81 -2.24 -16.47
C LEU A 106 -10.72 -1.51 -15.69
N ASN A 107 -9.73 -2.26 -15.22
CA ASN A 107 -8.59 -1.73 -14.48
C ASN A 107 -7.35 -2.58 -14.78
N LYS A 108 -6.26 -2.27 -14.08
CA LYS A 108 -5.00 -3.01 -14.17
C LYS A 108 -4.57 -3.54 -12.80
N TRP A 109 -5.52 -3.77 -11.90
CA TRP A 109 -5.24 -4.20 -10.53
C TRP A 109 -4.62 -5.61 -10.52
N SER A 110 -3.95 -5.94 -9.42
CA SER A 110 -3.44 -7.28 -9.16
C SER A 110 -3.70 -7.67 -7.70
N GLN A 111 -3.95 -8.95 -7.47
CA GLN A 111 -4.01 -9.46 -6.11
C GLN A 111 -2.61 -9.57 -5.52
N GLY A 112 -2.47 -9.23 -4.25
CA GLY A 112 -1.18 -9.28 -3.57
C GLY A 112 -1.18 -8.70 -2.18
N PHE A 113 -0.09 -8.93 -1.46
CA PHE A 113 0.16 -8.40 -0.13
C PHE A 113 1.68 -8.27 0.08
N ALA A 114 2.09 -7.52 1.10
CA ALA A 114 3.50 -7.41 1.46
C ALA A 114 3.72 -7.80 2.92
N ILE A 115 4.87 -8.40 3.19
CA ILE A 115 5.36 -8.63 4.56
C ILE A 115 6.60 -7.76 4.76
N ALA A 116 6.52 -6.80 5.68
CA ALA A 116 7.65 -6.00 6.12
C ALA A 116 8.12 -6.46 7.50
N ARG A 117 9.44 -6.60 7.68
CA ARG A 117 10.09 -6.85 8.97
C ARG A 117 11.05 -5.71 9.27
N ARG A 118 11.13 -5.31 10.55
CA ARG A 118 12.04 -4.26 11.03
C ARG A 118 12.89 -4.79 12.16
N ASP A 119 14.15 -4.41 12.14
CA ASP A 119 15.12 -4.58 13.22
C ASP A 119 15.84 -3.25 13.45
N GLY A 120 15.55 -2.59 14.58
CA GLY A 120 15.94 -1.20 14.80
C GLY A 120 15.36 -0.26 13.73
N ASP A 121 16.25 0.45 13.02
CA ASP A 121 15.89 1.30 11.89
C ASP A 121 15.96 0.57 10.54
N GLU A 122 16.57 -0.61 10.49
CA GLU A 122 16.68 -1.41 9.29
C GLU A 122 15.41 -2.22 9.02
N PHE A 123 15.17 -2.52 7.75
CA PHE A 123 13.96 -3.22 7.35
C PHE A 123 14.19 -4.15 6.16
N SER A 124 13.29 -5.12 6.00
CA SER A 124 13.17 -5.93 4.79
C SER A 124 11.71 -6.01 4.37
N VAL A 125 11.47 -6.01 3.06
CA VAL A 125 10.12 -6.13 2.47
C VAL A 125 10.12 -7.32 1.53
N LYS A 126 9.08 -8.16 1.64
CA LYS A 126 8.73 -9.16 0.63
C LYS A 126 7.36 -8.78 0.06
N ASN A 127 7.31 -8.43 -1.22
CA ASN A 127 6.08 -8.04 -1.91
C ASN A 127 5.60 -9.20 -2.78
N TYR A 128 4.44 -9.76 -2.44
CA TYR A 128 3.92 -10.97 -3.05
C TYR A 128 2.78 -10.64 -4.01
N ARG A 129 2.80 -11.27 -5.18
CA ARG A 129 1.68 -11.28 -6.11
C ARG A 129 0.91 -12.57 -5.94
N ILE A 130 -0.41 -12.49 -6.06
CA ILE A 130 -1.30 -13.64 -6.11
C ILE A 130 -1.89 -13.74 -7.52
N HIS A 131 -1.90 -14.95 -8.08
CA HIS A 131 -2.60 -15.26 -9.32
C HIS A 131 -3.40 -16.55 -9.14
N LYS A 132 -4.73 -16.47 -9.34
CA LYS A 132 -5.65 -17.61 -9.23
C LYS A 132 -5.50 -18.39 -7.92
N GLY A 133 -5.36 -17.68 -6.80
CA GLY A 133 -5.21 -18.28 -5.46
C GLY A 133 -3.80 -18.74 -5.09
N THR A 134 -2.83 -18.64 -6.00
CA THR A 134 -1.44 -19.05 -5.75
C THR A 134 -0.54 -17.83 -5.59
N ILE A 135 0.34 -17.85 -4.57
CA ILE A 135 1.41 -16.87 -4.41
C ILE A 135 2.50 -17.15 -5.45
N LEU A 136 2.89 -16.13 -6.21
CA LEU A 136 3.97 -16.18 -7.19
C LEU A 136 5.32 -15.80 -6.58
#